data_AF-A0A182YJ81-F1
#
_entry.id   AF-A0A182YJ81-F1
#
_cell.length_a   1.000
_cell.length_b   1.000
_cell.length_c   1.000
_cell.angle_alpha   90.00
_cell.angle_beta   90.00
_cell.angle_gamma   90.00
#
_symmetry.space_group_name_H-M   'P 1'
#
loop_
_entity.id
_entity.type
_entity.pdbx_description
1 polymer ?
#
loop_
_entity_poly.entity_id
_entity_poly.type
_entity_poly.pdbx_seq_one_letter_code
_entity_poly.pdbx_strand_id
1 'polypeptide(L)'
;MQFVVESVIFVLLVTCVDVDSNGTGYGYEMITARLDSLQGLESELLTYTNGTVEQLTKMVQLLTRLQVSPGTSNPGASTPASVGASCRDVPSRVSGIYRIEPDYPFNEPMTVYCDQQYEGGGWTVIQRRFDGSVDFFRDWEDYKRGFGTLRGEFWLGLDRIHRLTNVAPHEMAIVLKDFDGVNAAARYKKFRITSETLNYAIIELGECSPCGAGDAMRGPYEPTATHL
;
A
#
# COMPACT_ATOMS: atom_id res chain seq x y z
N MET A 1 13.42 -24.11 -4.14
CA MET A 1 11.95 -23.96 -4.24
C MET A 1 11.70 -22.51 -4.59
N GLN A 2 11.14 -22.20 -5.76
CA GLN A 2 11.13 -20.85 -6.32
C GLN A 2 9.70 -20.51 -6.73
N PHE A 3 9.07 -19.62 -5.98
CA PHE A 3 7.63 -19.34 -6.07
C PHE A 3 7.34 -18.24 -7.09
N VAL A 4 6.22 -18.38 -7.80
CA VAL A 4 5.68 -17.32 -8.67
C VAL A 4 4.64 -16.54 -7.86
N VAL A 5 4.86 -15.23 -7.71
CA VAL A 5 4.04 -14.35 -6.86
C VAL A 5 2.91 -13.74 -7.69
N GLU A 6 1.85 -14.52 -7.95
CA GLU A 6 0.81 -14.17 -8.95
C GLU A 6 0.02 -12.90 -8.64
N SER A 7 -0.11 -12.44 -7.38
CA SER A 7 -0.44 -11.05 -7.04
C SER A 7 -0.27 -10.70 -5.55
N VAL A 8 -0.01 -9.42 -5.25
CA VAL A 8 -0.10 -8.82 -3.90
C VAL A 8 -1.17 -7.72 -3.91
N ILE A 9 -2.16 -7.83 -3.02
CA ILE A 9 -3.47 -7.19 -3.16
C ILE A 9 -4.04 -6.71 -1.80
N PHE A 10 -4.84 -5.63 -1.76
CA PHE A 10 -5.32 -5.04 -0.48
C PHE A 10 -6.84 -4.80 -0.35
N VAL A 11 -7.39 -5.10 0.84
CA VAL A 11 -8.79 -4.91 1.34
C VAL A 11 -8.72 -4.36 2.80
N LEU A 12 -9.83 -4.20 3.52
CA LEU A 12 -9.90 -3.44 4.79
C LEU A 12 -11.04 -3.94 5.71
N LEU A 13 -10.75 -4.24 6.97
CA LEU A 13 -11.71 -4.33 8.10
C LEU A 13 -11.05 -3.94 9.45
N VAL A 14 -11.84 -3.44 10.41
CA VAL A 14 -11.34 -2.74 11.63
C VAL A 14 -11.77 -3.42 12.94
N THR A 15 -10.82 -3.60 13.87
CA THR A 15 -10.99 -3.59 15.34
C THR A 15 -9.66 -3.23 16.03
N CYS A 16 -9.70 -2.79 17.29
CA CYS A 16 -8.56 -2.21 18.05
C CYS A 16 -8.04 -3.13 19.18
N VAL A 17 -6.90 -2.74 19.80
CA VAL A 17 -6.45 -2.90 21.22
C VAL A 17 -4.93 -3.19 21.34
N ASP A 18 -4.19 -2.23 21.93
CA ASP A 18 -3.12 -2.24 22.96
C ASP A 18 -1.96 -3.31 22.93
N VAL A 19 -0.63 -3.02 23.02
CA VAL A 19 0.25 -2.28 24.01
C VAL A 19 0.56 -3.14 25.26
N ASP A 20 1.80 -3.39 25.76
CA ASP A 20 3.21 -2.93 25.55
C ASP A 20 4.23 -3.95 26.21
N SER A 21 5.58 -3.87 26.24
CA SER A 21 6.67 -3.61 25.25
C SER A 21 8.09 -3.91 25.85
N ASN A 22 9.18 -3.63 25.09
CA ASN A 22 10.59 -3.37 25.51
C ASN A 22 11.59 -4.55 25.78
N GLY A 23 12.90 -4.32 25.49
CA GLY A 23 14.02 -5.29 25.72
C GLY A 23 15.20 -5.24 24.70
N THR A 24 16.04 -4.21 24.66
CA THR A 24 17.42 -4.13 25.26
C THR A 24 18.58 -4.90 24.59
N GLY A 25 19.40 -4.20 23.78
CA GLY A 25 20.77 -4.59 23.40
C GLY A 25 21.48 -3.45 22.63
N TYR A 26 22.80 -3.27 22.74
CA TYR A 26 23.58 -2.19 22.08
C TYR A 26 23.19 -0.75 22.45
N GLY A 27 23.67 -0.25 23.59
CA GLY A 27 23.25 1.04 24.16
C GLY A 27 23.33 2.24 23.22
N TYR A 28 24.50 2.55 22.66
CA TYR A 28 24.67 3.73 21.80
C TYR A 28 24.10 3.53 20.39
N GLU A 29 24.18 2.33 19.82
CA GLU A 29 23.64 2.05 18.47
C GLU A 29 22.11 2.01 18.46
N MET A 30 21.45 1.50 19.52
CA MET A 30 20.01 1.71 19.70
C MET A 30 19.68 3.18 19.95
N ILE A 31 20.53 3.94 20.66
CA ILE A 31 20.26 5.36 20.89
C ILE A 31 20.39 6.15 19.59
N THR A 32 21.39 5.90 18.74
CA THR A 32 21.46 6.51 17.41
C THR A 32 20.33 6.02 16.53
N ALA A 33 20.10 4.70 16.38
CA ALA A 33 19.00 4.20 15.55
C ALA A 33 17.61 4.68 16.01
N ARG A 34 17.38 4.82 17.33
CA ARG A 34 16.15 5.46 17.86
C ARG A 34 16.15 6.97 17.67
N LEU A 35 17.28 7.66 17.75
CA LEU A 35 17.38 9.10 17.50
C LEU A 35 17.14 9.41 16.02
N ASP A 36 17.72 8.63 15.11
CA ASP A 36 17.50 8.68 13.67
C ASP A 36 16.04 8.32 13.34
N SER A 37 15.45 7.33 14.04
CA SER A 37 14.01 7.02 13.92
C SER A 37 13.12 8.13 14.47
N LEU A 38 13.53 8.82 15.55
CA LEU A 38 12.80 9.96 16.13
C LEU A 38 12.89 11.20 15.25
N GLN A 39 14.07 11.49 14.68
CA GLN A 39 14.26 12.53 13.66
C GLN A 39 13.49 12.20 12.38
N GLY A 40 13.44 10.92 12.00
CA GLY A 40 12.59 10.42 10.93
C GLY A 40 11.10 10.62 11.21
N LEU A 41 10.63 10.31 12.42
CA LEU A 41 9.26 10.57 12.88
C LEU A 41 8.94 12.07 12.99
N GLU A 42 9.89 12.91 13.41
CA GLU A 42 9.75 14.36 13.37
C GLU A 42 9.66 14.86 11.92
N SER A 43 10.46 14.31 11.00
CA SER A 43 10.38 14.62 9.57
C SER A 43 9.06 14.15 8.94
N GLU A 44 8.52 13.01 9.37
CA GLU A 44 7.24 12.47 8.91
C GLU A 44 6.07 13.28 9.50
N LEU A 45 6.17 13.74 10.75
CA LEU A 45 5.19 14.64 11.37
C LEU A 45 5.21 16.04 10.75
N LEU A 46 6.39 16.56 10.38
CA LEU A 46 6.53 17.80 9.63
C LEU A 46 6.04 17.66 8.19
N THR A 47 6.26 16.51 7.55
CA THR A 47 5.73 16.19 6.22
C THR A 47 4.21 16.04 6.27
N TYR A 48 3.66 15.40 7.30
CA TYR A 48 2.22 15.26 7.53
C TYR A 48 1.55 16.62 7.84
N THR A 49 2.16 17.47 8.67
CA THR A 49 1.62 18.81 8.95
C THR A 49 1.69 19.73 7.74
N ASN A 50 2.80 19.76 7.00
CA ASN A 50 2.87 20.48 5.71
C ASN A 50 1.85 19.93 4.71
N GLY A 51 1.71 18.61 4.61
CA GLY A 51 0.70 17.94 3.79
C GLY A 51 -0.71 18.37 4.17
N THR A 52 -1.10 18.29 5.45
CA THR A 52 -2.44 18.75 5.89
C THR A 52 -2.68 20.24 5.65
N VAL A 53 -1.67 21.11 5.71
CA VAL A 53 -1.80 22.53 5.33
C VAL A 53 -2.04 22.67 3.82
N GLU A 54 -1.36 21.88 2.98
CA GLU A 54 -1.61 21.84 1.53
C GLU A 54 -3.02 21.28 1.22
N GLN A 55 -3.45 20.24 1.95
CA GLN A 55 -4.80 19.67 1.86
C GLN A 55 -5.86 20.70 2.24
N LEU A 56 -5.72 21.38 3.39
CA LEU A 56 -6.61 22.46 3.81
C LEU A 56 -6.67 23.58 2.76
N THR A 57 -5.52 23.95 2.18
CA THR A 57 -5.44 24.95 1.10
C THR A 57 -6.22 24.49 -0.14
N LYS A 58 -6.05 23.24 -0.57
CA LYS A 58 -6.81 22.64 -1.69
C LYS A 58 -8.31 22.53 -1.39
N MET A 59 -8.71 22.23 -0.15
CA MET A 59 -10.12 22.22 0.26
C MET A 59 -10.74 23.62 0.24
N VAL A 60 -10.05 24.64 0.75
CA VAL A 60 -10.51 26.04 0.68
C VAL A 60 -10.65 26.49 -0.77
N GLN A 61 -9.72 26.12 -1.67
CA GLN A 61 -9.86 26.39 -3.10
C GLN A 61 -11.05 25.66 -3.73
N LEU A 62 -11.32 24.40 -3.37
CA LEU A 62 -12.48 23.65 -3.88
C LEU A 62 -13.80 24.27 -3.40
N LEU A 63 -13.91 24.61 -2.11
CA LEU A 63 -15.08 25.28 -1.55
C LEU A 63 -15.34 26.64 -2.23
N THR A 64 -14.26 27.41 -2.49
CA THR A 64 -14.34 28.68 -3.23
C THR A 64 -14.84 28.47 -4.67
N ARG A 65 -14.42 27.39 -5.35
CA ARG A 65 -14.91 27.03 -6.69
C ARG A 65 -16.38 26.60 -6.68
N LEU A 66 -16.83 25.85 -5.67
CA LEU A 66 -18.23 25.47 -5.52
C LEU A 66 -19.16 26.67 -5.27
N GLN A 67 -18.63 27.79 -4.74
CA GLN A 67 -19.36 29.04 -4.56
C GLN A 67 -19.40 29.93 -5.81
N VAL A 68 -18.65 29.61 -6.87
CA VAL A 68 -18.54 30.43 -8.09
C VAL A 68 -18.85 29.59 -9.33
N SER A 69 -20.08 29.70 -9.84
CA SER A 69 -20.49 29.10 -11.11
C SER A 69 -20.13 29.97 -12.32
N PRO A 70 -19.26 29.47 -13.21
CA PRO A 70 -19.40 29.70 -14.64
C PRO A 70 -19.37 28.36 -15.38
N GLY A 71 -20.53 27.91 -15.88
CA GLY A 71 -20.65 26.65 -16.62
C GLY A 71 -20.31 26.81 -18.11
N THR A 72 -19.17 26.29 -18.54
CA THR A 72 -18.83 26.01 -19.96
C THR A 72 -17.86 24.84 -20.04
N SER A 73 -18.29 23.71 -20.58
CA SER A 73 -17.46 22.52 -20.79
C SER A 73 -17.05 22.39 -22.26
N ASN A 74 -15.74 22.50 -22.54
CA ASN A 74 -15.18 22.14 -23.85
C ASN A 74 -14.81 20.65 -23.86
N PRO A 75 -15.33 19.82 -24.78
CA PRO A 75 -15.00 18.41 -24.87
C PRO A 75 -13.67 18.21 -25.62
N GLY A 76 -12.55 18.26 -24.90
CA GLY A 76 -11.21 17.97 -25.42
C GLY A 76 -10.41 17.11 -24.46
N ALA A 77 -9.85 15.99 -24.95
CA ALA A 77 -9.07 15.00 -24.20
C ALA A 77 -9.80 14.44 -22.95
N SER A 78 -10.80 13.58 -23.18
CA SER A 78 -11.45 12.79 -22.14
C SER A 78 -10.48 11.74 -21.54
N THR A 79 -9.66 12.15 -20.57
CA THR A 79 -9.09 11.17 -19.62
C THR A 79 -10.23 10.48 -18.88
N PRO A 80 -10.13 9.17 -18.56
CA PRO A 80 -11.14 8.52 -17.73
C PRO A 80 -11.31 9.25 -16.40
N ALA A 81 -12.56 9.45 -16.00
CA ALA A 81 -12.88 9.91 -14.66
C ALA A 81 -12.40 8.89 -13.61
N SER A 82 -12.14 9.35 -12.39
CA SER A 82 -11.91 8.47 -11.26
C SER A 82 -13.17 7.63 -10.97
N VAL A 83 -13.00 6.35 -10.67
CA VAL A 83 -14.13 5.44 -10.34
C VAL A 83 -14.59 5.57 -8.89
N GLY A 84 -13.77 6.22 -8.05
CA GLY A 84 -13.97 6.36 -6.61
C GLY A 84 -12.61 6.44 -5.91
N ALA A 85 -12.61 6.25 -4.59
CA ALA A 85 -11.38 6.29 -3.78
C ALA A 85 -10.50 5.05 -3.99
N SER A 86 -11.09 3.91 -4.35
CA SER A 86 -10.47 2.60 -4.29
C SER A 86 -10.97 1.64 -5.38
N CYS A 87 -10.34 0.47 -5.49
CA CYS A 87 -10.84 -0.60 -6.33
C CYS A 87 -12.21 -1.16 -5.89
N ARG A 88 -12.66 -0.92 -4.64
CA ARG A 88 -14.02 -1.30 -4.16
C ARG A 88 -15.13 -0.54 -4.87
N ASP A 89 -14.82 0.64 -5.40
CA ASP A 89 -15.80 1.55 -6.02
C ASP A 89 -16.05 1.25 -7.50
N VAL A 90 -15.31 0.28 -8.09
CA VAL A 90 -15.46 -0.16 -9.49
C VAL A 90 -16.84 -0.80 -9.71
N PRO A 91 -17.77 -0.15 -10.45
CA PRO A 91 -19.16 -0.61 -10.51
C PRO A 91 -19.36 -1.86 -11.38
N SER A 92 -18.43 -2.15 -12.29
CA SER A 92 -18.53 -3.27 -13.24
C SER A 92 -18.22 -4.63 -12.61
N ARG A 93 -17.49 -4.68 -11.48
CA ARG A 93 -16.88 -5.91 -10.94
C ARG A 93 -16.07 -6.72 -11.97
N VAL A 94 -15.43 -6.03 -12.93
CA VAL A 94 -14.51 -6.62 -13.91
C VAL A 94 -13.08 -6.26 -13.54
N SER A 95 -12.18 -7.23 -13.47
CA SER A 95 -10.76 -6.99 -13.21
C SER A 95 -10.12 -6.23 -14.38
N GLY A 96 -9.30 -5.21 -14.08
CA GLY A 96 -8.77 -4.34 -15.13
C GLY A 96 -8.04 -3.11 -14.61
N ILE A 97 -7.64 -2.23 -15.53
CA ILE A 97 -6.94 -0.98 -15.20
C ILE A 97 -7.96 0.12 -14.95
N TYR A 98 -7.89 0.74 -13.78
CA TYR A 98 -8.78 1.82 -13.35
C TYR A 98 -8.00 2.99 -12.77
N ARG A 99 -8.66 4.14 -12.70
CA ARG A 99 -8.16 5.38 -12.11
C ARG A 99 -8.90 5.62 -10.79
N ILE A 100 -8.17 5.64 -9.68
CA ILE A 100 -8.72 5.79 -8.32
C ILE A 100 -8.15 7.06 -7.65
N GLU A 101 -8.87 7.62 -6.70
CA GLU A 101 -8.56 8.92 -6.09
C GLU A 101 -8.71 8.83 -4.55
N PRO A 102 -7.78 8.13 -3.85
CA PRO A 102 -7.97 7.73 -2.45
C PRO A 102 -8.22 8.90 -1.50
N ASP A 103 -7.55 10.01 -1.78
CA ASP A 103 -7.47 11.25 -1.02
C ASP A 103 -7.97 12.44 -1.84
N TYR A 104 -9.09 12.29 -2.56
CA TYR A 104 -9.78 13.43 -3.19
C TYR A 104 -10.10 14.52 -2.15
N PRO A 105 -9.91 15.84 -2.45
CA PRO A 105 -9.44 16.46 -3.69
C PRO A 105 -7.93 16.76 -3.69
N PHE A 106 -7.14 16.06 -2.88
CA PHE A 106 -5.84 16.52 -2.43
C PHE A 106 -4.66 16.14 -3.31
N ASN A 107 -4.67 14.95 -3.91
CA ASN A 107 -3.56 14.47 -4.74
C ASN A 107 -4.09 13.86 -6.05
N GLU A 108 -3.26 13.85 -7.09
CA GLU A 108 -3.69 13.39 -8.42
C GLU A 108 -4.19 11.94 -8.39
N PRO A 109 -5.33 11.63 -9.05
CA PRO A 109 -5.84 10.26 -9.11
C PRO A 109 -4.83 9.30 -9.76
N MET A 110 -4.53 8.21 -9.06
CA MET A 110 -3.55 7.20 -9.50
C MET A 110 -4.20 6.11 -10.36
N THR A 111 -3.48 5.67 -11.39
CA THR A 111 -3.87 4.51 -12.21
C THR A 111 -3.31 3.23 -11.60
N VAL A 112 -4.17 2.23 -11.40
CA VAL A 112 -3.88 0.93 -10.75
C VAL A 112 -4.51 -0.22 -11.55
N TYR A 113 -4.08 -1.45 -11.29
CA TYR A 113 -4.85 -2.63 -11.66
C TYR A 113 -5.73 -3.04 -10.47
N CYS A 114 -7.04 -3.10 -10.70
CA CYS A 114 -7.99 -3.66 -9.75
C CYS A 114 -8.29 -5.10 -10.12
N ASP A 115 -8.15 -6.02 -9.17
CA ASP A 115 -8.85 -7.29 -9.26
C ASP A 115 -10.29 -7.15 -8.73
N GLN A 116 -11.20 -7.90 -9.34
CA GLN A 116 -12.61 -8.00 -8.97
C GLN A 116 -13.07 -9.47 -8.84
N GLN A 117 -12.15 -10.43 -9.06
CA GLN A 117 -12.44 -11.87 -9.02
C GLN A 117 -11.97 -12.52 -7.71
N TYR A 118 -10.74 -12.24 -7.26
CA TYR A 118 -10.25 -12.76 -5.97
C TYR A 118 -11.16 -12.32 -4.81
N GLU A 119 -11.51 -13.26 -3.92
CA GLU A 119 -12.29 -13.07 -2.68
C GLU A 119 -13.45 -12.03 -2.73
N GLY A 120 -14.18 -11.94 -3.85
CA GLY A 120 -15.34 -11.04 -4.01
C GLY A 120 -15.05 -9.62 -4.53
N GLY A 121 -13.79 -9.31 -4.82
CA GLY A 121 -13.38 -8.08 -5.50
C GLY A 121 -13.06 -6.88 -4.59
N GLY A 122 -12.89 -5.72 -5.22
CA GLY A 122 -12.55 -4.47 -4.54
C GLY A 122 -11.07 -4.27 -4.26
N TRP A 123 -10.21 -4.92 -5.04
CA TRP A 123 -8.86 -5.33 -4.66
C TRP A 123 -7.79 -4.58 -5.46
N THR A 124 -7.00 -3.70 -4.82
CA THR A 124 -5.90 -2.98 -5.50
C THR A 124 -4.65 -3.86 -5.57
N VAL A 125 -4.14 -4.17 -6.76
CA VAL A 125 -2.90 -4.95 -6.95
C VAL A 125 -1.69 -4.00 -6.95
N ILE A 126 -0.69 -4.26 -6.09
CA ILE A 126 0.55 -3.46 -6.03
C ILE A 126 1.76 -4.14 -6.69
N GLN A 127 1.73 -5.47 -6.83
CA GLN A 127 2.83 -6.27 -7.33
C GLN A 127 2.24 -7.52 -8.01
N ARG A 128 2.80 -7.90 -9.17
CA ARG A 128 2.38 -9.09 -9.92
C ARG A 128 3.55 -9.72 -10.67
N ARG A 129 3.76 -11.04 -10.48
CA ARG A 129 4.67 -11.90 -11.28
C ARG A 129 3.88 -13.05 -11.92
N PHE A 130 4.18 -13.46 -13.15
CA PHE A 130 3.63 -14.71 -13.73
C PHE A 130 4.46 -15.30 -14.87
N ASP A 131 5.27 -14.51 -15.58
CA ASP A 131 6.04 -14.95 -16.76
C ASP A 131 7.53 -14.56 -16.74
N GLY A 132 7.98 -13.75 -15.78
CA GLY A 132 9.34 -13.25 -15.73
C GLY A 132 9.67 -12.17 -16.78
N SER A 133 8.66 -11.61 -17.46
CA SER A 133 8.84 -10.60 -18.53
C SER A 133 9.43 -9.27 -18.05
N VAL A 134 9.40 -8.99 -16.74
CA VAL A 134 9.98 -7.78 -16.14
C VAL A 134 11.10 -8.14 -15.17
N ASP A 135 12.23 -7.46 -15.31
CA ASP A 135 13.31 -7.51 -14.33
C ASP A 135 12.96 -6.70 -13.07
N PHE A 136 13.15 -7.33 -11.91
CA PHE A 136 12.91 -6.77 -10.57
C PHE A 136 14.22 -6.49 -9.80
N PHE A 137 15.39 -6.76 -10.39
CA PHE A 137 16.68 -6.31 -9.85
C PHE A 137 16.90 -4.82 -10.19
N ARG A 138 16.21 -3.96 -9.44
CA ARG A 138 16.11 -2.51 -9.66
C ARG A 138 16.76 -1.70 -8.55
N ASP A 139 17.06 -0.44 -8.87
CA ASP A 139 17.51 0.54 -7.87
C ASP A 139 16.35 1.08 -7.02
N TRP A 140 16.71 1.86 -5.98
CA TRP A 140 15.76 2.50 -5.07
C TRP A 140 14.72 3.37 -5.78
N GLU A 141 15.15 4.09 -6.81
CA GLU A 141 14.35 5.09 -7.50
C GLU A 141 13.30 4.44 -8.42
N ASP A 142 13.61 3.30 -9.05
CA ASP A 142 12.63 2.46 -9.72
C ASP A 142 11.64 1.81 -8.72
N TYR A 143 12.12 1.29 -7.58
CA TYR A 143 11.23 0.76 -6.52
C TYR A 143 10.33 1.83 -5.90
N LYS A 144 10.79 3.08 -5.82
CA LYS A 144 10.02 4.25 -5.38
C LYS A 144 8.89 4.61 -6.33
N ARG A 145 9.22 4.81 -7.62
CA ARG A 145 8.28 5.29 -8.64
C ARG A 145 7.32 4.21 -9.17
N GLY A 146 7.77 2.96 -9.17
CA GLY A 146 7.09 1.83 -9.81
C GLY A 146 7.64 1.54 -11.21
N PHE A 147 7.57 0.27 -11.64
CA PHE A 147 8.11 -0.23 -12.90
C PHE A 147 7.29 -1.40 -13.46
N GLY A 148 7.52 -1.76 -14.73
CA GLY A 148 6.75 -2.78 -15.44
C GLY A 148 5.46 -2.21 -16.07
N THR A 149 4.42 -3.04 -16.19
CA THR A 149 3.15 -2.65 -16.82
C THR A 149 1.94 -3.22 -16.10
N LEU A 150 0.93 -2.40 -15.85
CA LEU A 150 -0.34 -2.82 -15.21
C LEU A 150 -1.14 -3.85 -16.04
N ARG A 151 -0.73 -4.18 -17.28
CA ARG A 151 -1.29 -5.29 -18.06
C ARG A 151 -0.52 -6.62 -17.95
N GLY A 152 0.66 -6.60 -17.32
CA GLY A 152 1.57 -7.74 -17.19
C GLY A 152 2.20 -7.77 -15.80
N GLU A 153 3.50 -8.03 -15.73
CA GLU A 153 4.25 -7.91 -14.48
C GLU A 153 4.53 -6.44 -14.13
N PHE A 154 4.44 -6.09 -12.84
CA PHE A 154 4.74 -4.74 -12.36
C PHE A 154 5.02 -4.65 -10.86
N TRP A 155 5.62 -3.54 -10.47
CA TRP A 155 5.66 -2.99 -9.12
C TRP A 155 5.03 -1.59 -9.15
N LEU A 156 4.08 -1.31 -8.25
CA LEU A 156 3.28 -0.08 -8.27
C LEU A 156 4.05 1.18 -7.84
N GLY A 157 5.15 1.02 -7.09
CA GLY A 157 5.94 2.11 -6.52
C GLY A 157 5.63 2.36 -5.05
N LEU A 158 6.69 2.44 -4.23
CA LEU A 158 6.59 2.64 -2.77
C LEU A 158 5.83 3.92 -2.41
N ASP A 159 6.01 5.01 -3.16
CA ASP A 159 5.25 6.27 -2.93
C ASP A 159 3.73 6.06 -3.03
N ARG A 160 3.29 5.22 -3.98
CA ARG A 160 1.85 4.93 -4.17
C ARG A 160 1.32 3.99 -3.10
N ILE A 161 2.12 3.00 -2.69
CA ILE A 161 1.77 2.05 -1.62
C ILE A 161 1.70 2.77 -0.27
N HIS A 162 2.63 3.70 -0.01
CA HIS A 162 2.61 4.57 1.17
C HIS A 162 1.36 5.44 1.20
N ARG A 163 1.07 6.16 0.09
CA ARG A 163 -0.15 6.98 -0.04
C ARG A 163 -1.42 6.17 0.18
N LEU A 164 -1.55 4.99 -0.42
CA LEU A 164 -2.70 4.10 -0.20
C LEU A 164 -2.84 3.74 1.29
N THR A 165 -1.78 3.18 1.89
CA THR A 165 -1.82 2.60 3.25
C THR A 165 -1.92 3.62 4.38
N ASN A 166 -1.71 4.92 4.12
CA ASN A 166 -1.84 5.98 5.12
C ASN A 166 -3.11 6.83 4.97
N VAL A 167 -3.86 6.70 3.86
CA VAL A 167 -5.17 7.34 3.69
C VAL A 167 -6.28 6.60 4.44
N ALA A 168 -6.17 5.27 4.55
CA ALA A 168 -7.08 4.43 5.33
C ALA A 168 -6.32 3.18 5.82
N PRO A 169 -6.81 2.47 6.87
CA PRO A 169 -6.28 1.15 7.21
C PRO A 169 -6.37 0.21 6.00
N HIS A 170 -5.31 -0.56 5.73
CA HIS A 170 -5.30 -1.57 4.68
C HIS A 170 -4.88 -2.93 5.26
N GLU A 171 -5.27 -4.01 4.60
CA GLU A 171 -4.87 -5.39 4.87
C GLU A 171 -4.20 -5.95 3.61
N MET A 172 -3.18 -6.80 3.76
CA MET A 172 -2.45 -7.39 2.64
C MET A 172 -2.89 -8.82 2.38
N ALA A 173 -3.09 -9.22 1.13
CA ALA A 173 -3.10 -10.60 0.67
C ALA A 173 -1.92 -10.83 -0.28
N ILE A 174 -1.08 -11.83 0.04
CA ILE A 174 -0.05 -12.37 -0.85
C ILE A 174 -0.62 -13.67 -1.42
N VAL A 175 -0.82 -13.73 -2.74
CA VAL A 175 -1.30 -14.92 -3.46
C VAL A 175 -0.13 -15.49 -4.27
N LEU A 176 0.21 -16.74 -3.96
CA LEU A 176 1.26 -17.52 -4.60
C LEU A 176 0.66 -18.67 -5.39
N LYS A 177 1.37 -19.10 -6.42
CA LYS A 177 1.04 -20.30 -7.18
C LYS A 177 2.31 -21.05 -7.54
N ASP A 178 2.26 -22.37 -7.48
CA ASP A 178 3.36 -23.24 -7.89
C ASP A 178 3.22 -23.71 -9.36
N PHE A 179 4.21 -24.47 -9.82
CA PHE A 179 4.28 -24.97 -11.20
C PHE A 179 3.26 -26.09 -11.49
N ASP A 180 2.74 -26.74 -10.45
CA ASP A 180 1.66 -27.73 -10.54
C ASP A 180 0.26 -27.06 -10.53
N GLY A 181 0.22 -25.74 -10.34
CA GLY A 181 -0.98 -24.90 -10.39
C GLY A 181 -1.71 -24.76 -9.05
N VAL A 182 -1.11 -25.21 -7.95
CA VAL A 182 -1.70 -25.10 -6.60
C VAL A 182 -1.54 -23.66 -6.11
N ASN A 183 -2.66 -23.06 -5.68
CA ASN A 183 -2.66 -21.72 -5.10
C ASN A 183 -2.50 -21.78 -3.58
N ALA A 184 -1.69 -20.88 -3.03
CA ALA A 184 -1.54 -20.67 -1.59
C ALA A 184 -1.60 -19.17 -1.27
N ALA A 185 -2.19 -18.79 -0.13
CA ALA A 185 -2.36 -17.39 0.25
C ALA A 185 -1.95 -17.11 1.69
N ALA A 186 -1.39 -15.93 1.94
CA ALA A 186 -1.16 -15.38 3.28
C ALA A 186 -1.80 -13.99 3.36
N ARG A 187 -2.76 -13.81 4.28
CA ARG A 187 -3.50 -12.55 4.48
C ARG A 187 -3.15 -11.92 5.82
N TYR A 188 -2.69 -10.67 5.83
CA TYR A 188 -2.34 -9.90 7.02
C TYR A 188 -3.38 -8.80 7.24
N LYS A 189 -4.18 -8.88 8.31
CA LYS A 189 -5.35 -7.99 8.57
C LYS A 189 -5.03 -6.49 8.68
N LYS A 190 -3.74 -6.14 8.82
CA LYS A 190 -3.20 -4.78 8.83
C LYS A 190 -1.94 -4.77 7.97
N PHE A 191 -1.74 -3.72 7.20
CA PHE A 191 -0.53 -3.44 6.43
C PHE A 191 -0.37 -1.93 6.24
N ARG A 192 0.75 -1.37 6.70
CA ARG A 192 1.10 0.04 6.51
C ARG A 192 2.61 0.25 6.48
N ILE A 193 3.06 1.07 5.52
CA ILE A 193 4.45 1.48 5.37
C ILE A 193 4.63 2.97 5.65
N THR A 194 5.77 3.34 6.22
CA THR A 194 6.18 4.74 6.41
C THR A 194 6.50 5.43 5.09
N SER A 195 6.80 6.73 5.16
CA SER A 195 7.33 7.54 4.08
C SER A 195 8.81 7.24 3.77
N GLU A 196 9.34 7.88 2.72
CA GLU A 196 10.73 7.69 2.26
C GLU A 196 11.77 8.01 3.35
N THR A 197 11.55 9.03 4.18
CA THR A 197 12.51 9.43 5.24
C THR A 197 12.67 8.37 6.34
N LEU A 198 11.70 7.45 6.44
CA LEU A 198 11.72 6.26 7.29
C LEU A 198 11.85 4.97 6.45
N ASN A 199 12.46 5.08 5.26
CA ASN A 199 12.83 4.00 4.34
C ASN A 199 11.67 3.07 3.93
N TYR A 200 10.42 3.55 3.96
CA TYR A 200 9.21 2.77 3.68
C TYR A 200 9.07 1.49 4.55
N ALA A 201 9.58 1.52 5.78
CA ALA A 201 9.49 0.42 6.74
C ALA A 201 8.02 0.02 7.02
N ILE A 202 7.77 -1.29 7.12
CA ILE A 202 6.47 -1.82 7.54
C ILE A 202 6.30 -1.57 9.04
N ILE A 203 5.52 -0.54 9.39
CA ILE A 203 5.21 -0.16 10.78
C ILE A 203 3.94 -0.81 11.32
N GLU A 204 3.10 -1.37 10.46
CA GLU A 204 1.93 -2.13 10.88
C GLU A 204 1.79 -3.36 10.01
N LEU A 205 1.88 -4.55 10.63
CA LEU A 205 1.60 -5.83 10.00
C LEU A 205 0.69 -6.64 10.92
N GLY A 206 -0.47 -7.05 10.42
CA GLY A 206 -1.42 -7.85 11.17
C GLY A 206 -0.92 -9.26 11.43
N GLU A 207 -1.61 -10.02 12.27
CA GLU A 207 -1.46 -11.47 12.25
C GLU A 207 -1.84 -12.00 10.87
N CYS A 208 -1.09 -12.99 10.39
CA CYS A 208 -1.47 -13.76 9.23
C CYS A 208 -2.73 -14.60 9.56
N SER A 209 -3.79 -14.46 8.77
CA SER A 209 -5.01 -15.28 8.82
C SER A 209 -5.91 -15.02 7.59
N PRO A 210 -6.14 -15.99 6.69
CA PRO A 210 -5.53 -17.33 6.63
C PRO A 210 -4.06 -17.33 6.17
N CYS A 211 -3.37 -18.44 6.41
CA CYS A 211 -1.93 -18.66 6.15
C CYS A 211 -1.65 -19.93 5.34
N GLY A 212 -2.38 -20.17 4.26
CA GLY A 212 -2.11 -21.31 3.37
C GLY A 212 -0.69 -21.30 2.77
N ALA A 213 -0.08 -20.12 2.63
CA ALA A 213 1.32 -19.95 2.21
C ALA A 213 2.33 -19.87 3.38
N GLY A 214 1.88 -20.00 4.64
CA GLY A 214 2.68 -19.70 5.83
C GLY A 214 2.85 -18.21 6.10
N ASP A 215 3.42 -17.86 7.26
CA ASP A 215 3.84 -16.49 7.59
C ASP A 215 5.37 -16.40 7.46
N ALA A 216 5.82 -15.76 6.38
CA ALA A 216 7.23 -15.46 6.14
C ALA A 216 7.57 -13.98 6.37
N MET A 217 6.57 -13.13 6.64
CA MET A 217 6.73 -11.67 6.74
C MET A 217 6.98 -11.22 8.18
N ARG A 218 6.50 -11.96 9.19
CA ARG A 218 6.75 -11.67 10.61
C ARG A 218 8.07 -12.26 11.15
N GLY A 219 8.81 -13.01 10.33
CA GLY A 219 9.99 -13.75 10.75
C GLY A 219 9.66 -15.02 11.55
N PRO A 220 10.67 -15.80 11.98
CA PRO A 220 10.43 -16.99 12.81
C PRO A 220 9.88 -16.58 14.18
N TYR A 221 8.71 -17.13 14.53
CA TYR A 221 8.25 -17.15 15.91
C TYR A 221 9.18 -18.07 16.71
N GLU A 222 10.06 -17.51 17.54
CA GLU A 222 10.82 -18.29 18.52
C GLU A 222 9.91 -18.62 19.71
N PRO A 223 9.51 -19.90 19.93
CA PRO A 223 8.98 -20.29 21.22
C PRO A 223 10.15 -20.32 22.20
N THR A 224 10.18 -19.40 23.17
CA THR A 224 11.25 -19.33 24.16
C THR A 224 11.45 -20.69 24.84
N ALA A 225 12.71 -21.16 24.88
CA ALA A 225 13.05 -22.49 25.33
C ALA A 225 12.52 -22.80 26.74
N THR A 226 11.93 -23.98 26.90
CA THR A 226 11.33 -24.44 28.16
C THR A 226 12.41 -24.67 29.22
N HIS A 227 12.72 -23.64 29.99
CA HIS A 227 13.64 -23.75 31.12
C HIS A 227 12.92 -24.30 32.36
N LEU A 228 13.36 -25.49 32.77
CA LEU A 228 13.29 -26.00 34.13
C LEU A 228 14.41 -25.38 35.00
#